data_AF-A0A5S4T6M9-F1
#
_entry.id   AF-A0A5S4T6M9-F1
#
_cell.length_a   1.000
_cell.length_b   1.000
_cell.length_c   1.000
_cell.angle_alpha   90.00
_cell.angle_beta   90.00
_cell.angle_gamma   90.00
#
_symmetry.space_group_name_H-M   'P 1'
#
loop_
_entity.id
_entity.type
_entity.pdbx_description
1 polymer ?
#
loop_
_entity_poly.entity_id
_entity_poly.type
_entity_poly.pdbx_seq_one_letter_code
_entity_poly.pdbx_strand_id
1 'polypeptide(L)'
;QFSDGEIMINIEETVRGDDLYIIQSTSFPVNDNLWELLIMIDACKRASANTVNIVLPYFGYSRQDRVAKSREPITAKLVANMLTKAGIDRVVTLDLHAVQVQGFFDIPVDNLFTVPLFAEHYSQLGLAGADTVVVSPKNSGIKRARSLAEYLDSPIAIIDYA
;
A
#
# COMPACT_ATOMS: atom_id res chain seq x y z
N GLN A 1 10.38 -21.67 -8.04
CA GLN A 1 10.49 -21.04 -9.36
C GLN A 1 10.94 -22.10 -10.35
N PHE A 2 10.32 -22.16 -11.53
CA PHE A 2 10.77 -23.00 -12.63
C PHE A 2 12.02 -22.40 -13.29
N SER A 3 12.72 -23.20 -14.12
CA SER A 3 13.98 -22.78 -14.75
C SER A 3 13.85 -21.63 -15.74
N ASP A 4 12.64 -21.37 -16.23
CA ASP A 4 12.28 -20.27 -17.14
C ASP A 4 11.75 -19.03 -16.41
N GLY A 5 11.71 -19.05 -15.07
CA GLY A 5 11.32 -17.91 -14.23
C GLY A 5 9.87 -17.93 -13.75
N GLU A 6 9.05 -18.88 -14.18
CA GLU A 6 7.67 -19.00 -13.71
C GLU A 6 7.57 -19.29 -12.21
N ILE A 7 6.61 -18.66 -11.55
CA ILE A 7 6.39 -18.79 -10.11
C ILE A 7 5.46 -19.98 -9.86
N MET A 8 5.91 -20.90 -9.00
CA MET A 8 5.14 -22.06 -8.57
C MET A 8 4.91 -21.95 -7.07
N ILE A 9 3.66 -22.07 -6.63
CA ILE A 9 3.25 -22.01 -5.23
C ILE A 9 2.44 -23.27 -4.90
N ASN A 10 2.66 -23.82 -3.71
CA ASN A 10 1.86 -24.89 -3.14
C ASN A 10 1.50 -24.53 -1.69
N ILE A 11 0.22 -24.63 -1.34
CA ILE A 11 -0.23 -24.42 0.04
C ILE A 11 -0.08 -25.76 0.77
N GLU A 12 0.75 -25.81 1.80
CA GLU A 12 1.16 -27.06 2.46
C GLU A 12 0.12 -27.63 3.42
N GLU A 13 -0.89 -26.85 3.77
CA GLU A 13 -1.96 -27.23 4.69
C GLU A 13 -3.34 -26.92 4.12
N THR A 14 -4.38 -27.49 4.73
CA THR A 14 -5.75 -27.16 4.34
C THR A 14 -6.11 -25.78 4.86
N VAL A 15 -6.68 -24.96 3.98
CA VAL A 15 -7.21 -23.63 4.31
C VAL A 15 -8.73 -23.57 4.16
N ARG A 16 -9.38 -24.74 4.10
CA ARG A 16 -10.81 -24.84 3.78
C ARG A 16 -11.63 -24.26 4.92
N GLY A 17 -12.43 -23.23 4.61
CA GLY A 17 -13.29 -22.57 5.57
C GLY A 17 -12.57 -21.58 6.49
N ASP A 18 -11.28 -21.35 6.29
CA ASP A 18 -10.50 -20.43 7.12
C ASP A 18 -10.58 -18.99 6.62
N ASP A 19 -10.42 -18.05 7.55
CA ASP A 19 -10.26 -16.62 7.28
C ASP A 19 -8.77 -16.29 7.15
N LEU A 20 -8.31 -16.16 5.91
CA LEU A 20 -6.89 -16.01 5.62
C LEU A 20 -6.45 -14.56 5.61
N TYR A 21 -5.21 -14.34 6.06
CA TYR A 21 -4.50 -13.08 5.95
C TYR A 21 -3.15 -13.33 5.28
N ILE A 22 -3.00 -12.87 4.02
CA ILE A 22 -1.74 -12.96 3.29
C ILE A 22 -0.99 -11.63 3.47
N ILE A 23 0.19 -11.68 4.08
CA ILE A 23 1.04 -10.52 4.29
C ILE A 23 2.11 -10.48 3.20
N GLN A 24 1.95 -9.60 2.22
CA GLN A 24 2.88 -9.48 1.10
C GLN A 24 3.04 -8.01 0.73
N SER A 25 4.28 -7.54 0.61
CA SER A 25 4.57 -6.28 -0.05
C SER A 25 4.75 -6.51 -1.55
N THR A 26 4.30 -5.61 -2.42
CA THR A 26 4.66 -5.65 -3.85
C THR A 26 5.81 -4.66 -4.16
N SER A 27 6.75 -4.52 -3.23
CA SER A 27 8.00 -3.77 -3.42
C SER A 27 8.96 -4.53 -4.35
N PHE A 28 10.15 -3.99 -4.62
CA PHE A 28 11.12 -4.65 -5.51
C PHE A 28 11.44 -6.10 -5.06
N PRO A 29 11.40 -7.10 -5.96
CA PRO A 29 11.00 -7.02 -7.39
C PRO A 29 9.48 -6.92 -7.56
N VAL A 30 9.02 -5.78 -8.10
CA VAL A 30 7.60 -5.37 -8.05
C VAL A 30 6.67 -6.38 -8.76
N ASN A 31 7.07 -6.84 -9.93
CA ASN A 31 6.23 -7.71 -10.76
C ASN A 31 6.17 -9.13 -10.25
N ASP A 32 7.31 -9.66 -9.79
CA ASP A 32 7.38 -11.03 -9.28
C ASP A 32 6.57 -11.14 -7.98
N ASN A 33 6.74 -10.18 -7.07
CA ASN A 33 5.96 -10.15 -5.82
C ASN A 33 4.45 -9.96 -6.07
N LEU A 34 4.07 -9.20 -7.10
CA LEU A 34 2.67 -9.06 -7.51
C LEU A 34 2.11 -10.35 -8.09
N TRP A 35 2.87 -11.03 -8.97
CA TRP A 35 2.46 -12.30 -9.55
C TRP A 35 2.38 -13.41 -8.52
N GLU A 36 3.36 -13.49 -7.62
CA GLU A 36 3.34 -14.43 -6.49
C GLU A 36 2.09 -14.24 -5.64
N LEU A 37 1.76 -13.00 -5.27
CA LEU A 37 0.55 -12.68 -4.52
C LEU A 37 -0.72 -13.12 -5.25
N LEU A 38 -0.84 -12.84 -6.55
CA LEU A 38 -2.00 -13.25 -7.35
C LEU A 38 -2.15 -14.78 -7.40
N ILE A 39 -1.03 -15.51 -7.53
CA ILE A 39 -1.01 -16.98 -7.55
C ILE A 39 -1.41 -17.54 -6.18
N MET A 40 -0.92 -16.96 -5.08
CA MET A 40 -1.32 -17.36 -3.72
C MET A 40 -2.82 -17.17 -3.50
N ILE A 41 -3.38 -16.03 -3.95
CA ILE A 41 -4.81 -15.73 -3.84
C ILE A 41 -5.64 -16.78 -4.59
N ASP A 42 -5.30 -17.06 -5.86
CA ASP A 42 -6.02 -18.07 -6.67
C ASP A 42 -5.95 -19.46 -6.00
N ALA A 43 -4.78 -19.87 -5.52
CA ALA A 43 -4.60 -21.14 -4.80
C ALA A 43 -5.50 -21.23 -3.56
N CYS A 44 -5.54 -20.18 -2.73
CA CYS A 44 -6.36 -20.12 -1.53
C CYS A 44 -7.86 -20.17 -1.85
N LYS A 45 -8.32 -19.43 -2.87
CA LYS A 45 -9.74 -19.47 -3.28
C LYS A 45 -10.15 -20.84 -3.80
N ARG A 46 -9.32 -21.50 -4.62
CA ARG A 46 -9.57 -22.87 -5.09
C ARG A 46 -9.56 -23.89 -3.95
N ALA A 47 -8.73 -23.68 -2.95
CA ALA A 47 -8.69 -24.49 -1.73
C ALA A 47 -9.90 -24.25 -0.80
N SER A 48 -10.87 -23.42 -1.20
CA SER A 48 -12.12 -23.13 -0.50
C SER A 48 -11.93 -22.40 0.84
N ALA A 49 -10.99 -21.44 0.89
CA ALA A 49 -10.92 -20.46 1.97
C ALA A 49 -12.27 -19.73 2.17
N ASN A 50 -12.63 -19.42 3.41
CA ASN A 50 -13.83 -18.65 3.72
C ASN A 50 -13.66 -17.20 3.29
N THR A 51 -12.55 -16.57 3.71
CA THR A 51 -12.14 -15.24 3.23
C THR A 51 -10.65 -15.19 2.91
N VAL A 52 -10.26 -14.32 1.99
CA VAL A 52 -8.86 -14.03 1.63
C VAL A 52 -8.63 -12.53 1.78
N ASN A 53 -8.03 -12.14 2.91
CA ASN A 53 -7.71 -10.75 3.23
C ASN A 53 -6.23 -10.51 2.94
N ILE A 54 -5.90 -9.37 2.32
CA ILE A 54 -4.50 -9.03 2.00
C ILE A 54 -4.02 -7.93 2.93
N VAL A 55 -2.89 -8.18 3.58
CA VAL A 55 -2.11 -7.14 4.25
C VAL A 55 -0.98 -6.75 3.30
N LEU A 56 -1.06 -5.53 2.78
CA LEU A 56 -0.21 -4.99 1.73
C LEU A 56 0.58 -3.79 2.26
N PRO A 57 1.73 -4.00 2.96
CA PRO A 57 2.51 -2.91 3.55
C PRO A 57 2.95 -1.85 2.54
N TYR A 58 3.16 -2.25 1.28
CA TYR A 58 3.45 -1.33 0.18
C TYR A 58 2.65 -1.74 -1.04
N PHE A 59 1.76 -0.84 -1.48
CA PHE A 59 1.03 -0.98 -2.74
C PHE A 59 1.89 -0.49 -3.91
N GLY A 60 2.46 -1.45 -4.64
CA GLY A 60 3.17 -1.21 -5.89
C GLY A 60 2.25 -0.56 -6.92
N TYR A 61 2.84 0.21 -7.84
CA TYR A 61 2.11 1.02 -8.82
C TYR A 61 1.22 2.13 -8.24
N SER A 62 1.16 2.32 -6.92
CA SER A 62 0.35 3.38 -6.27
C SER A 62 0.62 4.80 -6.76
N ARG A 63 1.80 5.07 -7.34
CA ARG A 63 2.15 6.37 -7.95
C ARG A 63 1.57 6.58 -9.37
N GLN A 64 0.97 5.55 -9.96
CA GLN A 64 0.30 5.57 -11.26
C GLN A 64 -1.23 5.47 -11.03
N ASP A 65 -1.75 6.37 -10.21
CA ASP A 65 -3.13 6.47 -9.72
C ASP A 65 -4.01 7.43 -10.54
N ARG A 66 -3.45 8.09 -11.55
CA ARG A 66 -4.17 9.00 -12.44
C ARG A 66 -3.49 9.06 -13.80
N VAL A 67 -4.25 9.51 -14.79
CA VAL A 67 -3.70 9.87 -16.11
C VAL A 67 -2.98 11.21 -15.97
N ALA A 68 -1.64 11.24 -16.04
CA ALA A 68 -0.87 12.49 -15.98
C ALA A 68 -0.65 13.09 -17.37
N LYS A 69 -0.57 12.24 -18.41
CA LYS A 69 -0.52 12.64 -19.83
C LYS A 69 -1.45 11.78 -20.68
N SER A 70 -1.79 12.29 -21.87
CA SER A 70 -2.64 11.58 -22.83
C SER A 70 -2.10 10.16 -23.10
N ARG A 71 -2.99 9.16 -23.04
CA ARG A 71 -2.72 7.72 -23.29
C ARG A 71 -1.85 7.02 -22.24
N GLU A 72 -1.72 7.57 -21.03
CA GLU A 72 -1.10 6.86 -19.91
C GLU A 72 -2.10 5.92 -19.21
N PRO A 73 -1.64 4.79 -18.65
CA PRO A 73 -2.49 3.89 -17.87
C PRO A 73 -2.76 4.44 -16.46
N ILE A 74 -3.83 3.93 -15.84
CA ILE A 74 -4.03 4.01 -14.38
C ILE A 74 -3.67 2.65 -13.80
N THR A 75 -2.36 2.37 -13.70
CA THR A 75 -1.87 1.03 -13.34
C THR A 75 -2.27 0.64 -11.91
N ALA A 76 -2.40 1.59 -10.99
CA ALA A 76 -2.95 1.31 -9.66
C ALA A 76 -4.37 0.71 -9.73
N LYS A 77 -5.23 1.21 -10.63
CA LYS A 77 -6.57 0.64 -10.85
C LYS A 77 -6.50 -0.73 -11.51
N LEU A 78 -5.57 -0.93 -12.45
CA LEU A 78 -5.35 -2.24 -13.06
C LEU A 78 -4.96 -3.29 -11.99
N VAL A 79 -4.01 -2.96 -11.11
CA VAL A 79 -3.58 -3.86 -10.03
C VAL A 79 -4.73 -4.13 -9.05
N ALA A 80 -5.46 -3.09 -8.64
CA ALA A 80 -6.63 -3.26 -7.77
C ALA A 80 -7.68 -4.19 -8.38
N ASN A 81 -7.95 -4.05 -9.69
CA ASN A 81 -8.86 -4.93 -10.42
C ASN A 81 -8.34 -6.37 -10.47
N MET A 82 -7.05 -6.58 -10.72
CA MET A 82 -6.46 -7.93 -10.75
C MET A 82 -6.57 -8.63 -9.40
N LEU A 83 -6.22 -7.94 -8.31
CA LEU A 83 -6.34 -8.47 -6.95
C LEU A 83 -7.80 -8.82 -6.63
N THR A 84 -8.71 -7.86 -6.84
CA THR A 84 -10.16 -8.05 -6.60
C THR A 84 -10.69 -9.23 -7.41
N LYS A 85 -10.29 -9.36 -8.68
CA LYS A 85 -10.74 -10.44 -9.55
C LYS A 85 -10.13 -11.79 -9.20
N ALA A 86 -8.91 -11.83 -8.68
CA ALA A 86 -8.30 -13.05 -8.14
C ALA A 86 -9.08 -13.59 -6.93
N GLY A 87 -9.83 -12.73 -6.24
CA GLY A 87 -10.85 -13.14 -5.27
C GLY A 87 -10.56 -12.73 -3.83
N ILE A 88 -9.81 -11.64 -3.62
CA ILE A 88 -9.62 -11.07 -2.29
C ILE A 88 -10.91 -10.45 -1.76
N ASP A 89 -11.10 -10.50 -0.45
CA ASP A 89 -12.30 -10.02 0.24
C ASP A 89 -12.06 -8.69 0.98
N ARG A 90 -10.80 -8.37 1.33
CA ARG A 90 -10.38 -7.12 1.99
C ARG A 90 -8.93 -6.78 1.66
N VAL A 91 -8.59 -5.49 1.69
CA VAL A 91 -7.20 -5.01 1.73
C VAL A 91 -6.95 -4.22 3.01
N VAL A 92 -5.83 -4.50 3.69
CA VAL A 92 -5.23 -3.66 4.71
C VAL A 92 -3.91 -3.15 4.15
N THR A 93 -3.67 -1.85 4.14
CA THR A 93 -2.46 -1.26 3.56
C THR A 93 -1.97 -0.06 4.38
N LEU A 94 -0.77 0.44 4.07
CA LEU A 94 -0.12 1.53 4.77
C LEU A 94 0.14 2.69 3.81
N ASP A 95 -0.27 3.90 4.20
CA ASP A 95 0.06 5.17 3.55
C ASP A 95 0.04 5.14 2.01
N LEU A 96 -1.12 4.80 1.45
CA LEU A 96 -1.36 4.90 0.01
C LEU A 96 -0.88 6.26 -0.54
N HIS A 97 -0.25 6.22 -1.72
CA HIS A 97 0.26 7.43 -2.37
C HIS A 97 -0.80 8.53 -2.48
N ALA A 98 -2.02 8.14 -2.84
CA ALA A 98 -3.21 8.96 -2.80
C ALA A 98 -4.34 8.18 -2.14
N VAL A 99 -5.06 8.81 -1.20
CA VAL A 99 -6.17 8.19 -0.46
C VAL A 99 -7.32 7.73 -1.37
N GLN A 100 -7.44 8.34 -2.56
CA GLN A 100 -8.42 8.00 -3.60
C GLN A 100 -8.22 6.60 -4.18
N VAL A 101 -7.01 6.04 -4.07
CA VAL A 101 -6.72 4.66 -4.51
C VAL A 101 -7.61 3.63 -3.81
N GLN A 102 -8.10 3.91 -2.60
CA GLN A 102 -9.09 3.06 -1.93
C GLN A 102 -10.35 2.86 -2.80
N GLY A 103 -10.79 3.90 -3.51
CA GLY A 103 -11.93 3.83 -4.43
C GLY A 103 -11.68 3.05 -5.72
N PHE A 104 -10.47 2.49 -5.91
CA PHE A 104 -10.21 1.54 -7.00
C PHE A 104 -10.65 0.12 -6.67
N PHE A 105 -10.85 -0.18 -5.39
CA PHE A 105 -11.36 -1.45 -4.92
C PHE A 105 -12.87 -1.34 -4.68
N ASP A 106 -13.62 -2.33 -5.17
CA ASP A 106 -15.05 -2.45 -4.90
C ASP A 106 -15.32 -3.26 -3.61
N ILE A 107 -14.27 -3.49 -2.81
CA ILE A 107 -14.25 -4.23 -1.54
C ILE A 107 -13.71 -3.32 -0.43
N PRO A 108 -13.89 -3.68 0.86
CA PRO A 108 -13.34 -2.92 1.97
C PRO A 108 -11.80 -2.77 1.90
N VAL A 109 -11.34 -1.53 2.09
CA VAL A 109 -9.91 -1.19 2.19
C VAL A 109 -9.66 -0.42 3.48
N ASP A 110 -8.77 -0.95 4.31
CA ASP A 110 -8.27 -0.32 5.52
C ASP A 110 -6.89 0.30 5.21
N ASN A 111 -6.85 1.60 4.89
CA ASN A 111 -5.59 2.34 4.73
C ASN A 111 -5.15 2.93 6.07
N LEU A 112 -4.17 2.30 6.71
CA LEU A 112 -3.57 2.78 7.95
C LEU A 112 -2.56 3.90 7.67
N PHE A 113 -2.42 4.81 8.63
CA PHE A 113 -1.52 5.96 8.53
C PHE A 113 -0.39 5.84 9.55
N THR A 114 0.85 5.96 9.11
CA THR A 114 2.04 5.86 9.99
C THR A 114 2.43 7.19 10.64
N VAL A 115 1.84 8.31 10.22
CA VAL A 115 2.18 9.65 10.75
C VAL A 115 2.15 9.73 12.29
N PRO A 116 1.15 9.19 13.01
CA PRO A 116 1.15 9.24 14.47
C PRO A 116 2.35 8.51 15.09
N LEU A 117 2.71 7.35 14.54
CA LEU A 117 3.86 6.56 15.01
C LEU A 117 5.18 7.33 14.79
N PHE A 118 5.34 7.96 13.63
CA PHE A 118 6.52 8.78 13.36
C PHE A 118 6.57 10.02 14.24
N ALA A 119 5.42 10.67 14.49
CA ALA A 119 5.37 11.82 15.37
C ALA A 119 5.76 11.47 16.81
N GLU A 120 5.26 10.35 17.34
CA GLU A 120 5.66 9.85 18.66
C GLU A 120 7.17 9.60 18.71
N HIS A 121 7.73 8.94 17.70
CA HIS A 121 9.16 8.69 17.61
C HIS A 121 10.00 9.99 17.60
N TYR A 122 9.62 10.98 16.78
CA TYR A 122 10.34 12.25 16.72
C TYR A 122 10.19 13.07 18.00
N SER A 123 9.01 13.04 18.63
CA SER A 123 8.79 13.67 19.93
C SER A 123 9.71 13.09 21.02
N GLN A 124 9.89 11.76 21.05
CA GLN A 124 10.82 11.08 21.96
C GLN A 124 12.29 11.46 21.71
N LEU A 125 12.64 11.88 20.50
CA LEU A 125 13.96 12.40 20.15
C LEU A 125 14.14 13.90 20.47
N GLY A 126 13.11 14.55 21.02
CA GLY A 126 13.11 16.00 21.28
C GLY A 126 12.92 16.85 20.02
N LEU A 127 12.44 16.26 18.91
CA LEU A 127 12.19 16.92 17.64
C LEU A 127 10.70 17.33 17.54
N ALA A 128 10.27 18.24 18.41
CA ALA A 128 8.92 18.77 18.48
C ALA A 128 8.91 20.25 18.91
N GLY A 129 7.77 20.91 18.81
CA GLY A 129 7.57 22.30 19.22
C GLY A 129 8.12 23.33 18.23
N ALA A 130 8.22 24.58 18.69
CA ALA A 130 8.54 25.74 17.85
C ALA A 130 9.96 25.73 17.25
N ASP A 131 10.91 25.04 17.89
CA ASP A 131 12.31 24.94 17.43
C ASP A 131 12.53 23.84 16.37
N THR A 132 11.49 23.06 16.04
CA THR A 132 11.52 22.02 15.02
C THR A 132 10.70 22.44 13.80
N VAL A 133 11.23 22.27 12.59
CA VAL A 133 10.50 22.57 11.34
C VAL A 133 10.32 21.30 10.53
N VAL A 134 9.07 20.97 10.19
CA VAL A 134 8.77 19.87 9.25
C VAL A 134 8.83 20.41 7.82
N VAL A 135 9.66 19.80 6.97
CA VAL A 135 9.88 20.28 5.61
C VAL A 135 9.19 19.39 4.58
N SER A 136 8.35 19.99 3.73
CA SER A 136 7.87 19.35 2.51
C SER A 136 8.83 19.65 1.35
N PRO A 137 9.51 18.66 0.76
CA PRO A 137 10.47 18.89 -0.32
C PRO A 137 9.81 19.20 -1.67
N LYS A 138 8.51 18.93 -1.82
CA LYS A 138 7.71 19.14 -3.02
C LYS A 138 6.25 19.43 -2.67
N ASN A 139 5.50 20.02 -3.61
CA ASN A 139 4.08 20.32 -3.44
C ASN A 139 3.22 19.08 -3.14
N SER A 140 3.56 17.92 -3.70
CA SER A 140 2.83 16.66 -3.44
C SER A 140 2.96 16.15 -1.99
N GLY A 141 3.99 16.59 -1.25
CA GLY A 141 4.22 16.18 0.14
C GLY A 141 3.56 17.06 1.19
N ILE A 142 2.97 18.21 0.80
CA ILE A 142 2.53 19.25 1.75
C ILE A 142 1.53 18.71 2.77
N LYS A 143 0.56 17.89 2.32
CA LYS A 143 -0.45 17.31 3.21
C LYS A 143 0.17 16.42 4.29
N ARG A 144 1.17 15.61 3.91
CA ARG A 144 1.88 14.71 4.84
C ARG A 144 2.75 15.50 5.82
N ALA A 145 3.51 16.47 5.31
CA ALA A 145 4.33 17.35 6.13
C ALA A 145 3.48 18.15 7.13
N ARG A 146 2.33 18.66 6.69
CA ARG A 146 1.37 19.37 7.55
C ARG A 146 0.82 18.48 8.66
N SER A 147 0.37 17.28 8.30
CA SER A 147 -0.14 16.34 9.30
C SER A 147 0.93 16.02 10.35
N LEU A 148 2.17 15.75 9.95
CA LEU A 148 3.26 15.52 10.89
C LEU A 148 3.55 16.75 11.77
N ALA A 149 3.57 17.95 11.17
CA ALA A 149 3.78 19.21 11.89
C ALA A 149 2.70 19.47 12.95
N GLU A 150 1.44 19.15 12.65
CA GLU A 150 0.32 19.23 13.58
C GLU A 150 0.50 18.29 14.78
N TYR A 151 0.94 17.04 14.55
CA TYR A 151 1.23 16.12 15.66
C TYR A 151 2.42 16.56 16.53
N LEU A 152 3.40 17.24 15.93
CA LEU A 152 4.62 17.68 16.62
C LEU A 152 4.50 19.08 17.24
N ASP A 153 3.36 19.77 17.06
CA ASP A 153 3.18 21.19 17.41
C ASP A 153 4.31 22.07 16.84
N SER A 154 4.66 21.82 15.58
CA SER A 154 5.83 22.39 14.91
C SER A 154 5.44 23.20 13.66
N PRO A 155 6.20 24.25 13.31
CA PRO A 155 6.06 24.94 12.03
C PRO A 155 6.34 24.02 10.83
N ILE A 156 5.74 24.36 9.68
CA ILE A 156 5.97 23.71 8.39
C ILE A 156 6.75 24.64 7.46
N ALA A 157 7.73 24.09 6.74
CA ALA A 157 8.35 24.74 5.59
C ALA A 157 8.05 23.97 4.31
N ILE A 158 7.92 24.67 3.19
CA ILE A 158 7.64 24.10 1.88
C ILE A 158 8.72 24.60 0.93
N ILE A 159 9.38 23.66 0.24
CA ILE A 159 10.36 23.99 -0.79
C ILE A 159 9.70 23.77 -2.16
N ASP A 160 9.74 24.79 -3.01
CA ASP A 160 9.25 24.74 -4.38
C ASP A 160 10.41 25.03 -5.33
N TYR A 161 11.01 23.96 -5.89
CA TYR A 161 11.91 24.07 -7.02
C TYR A 161 11.05 23.99 -8.28
N ALA A 162 10.77 25.14 -8.88
CA ALA A 162 10.13 25.25 -10.19
C ALA A 162 10.94 24.49 -11.27
#